data_AF-A0A973JQK9-F1
#
_entry.id   AF-A0A973JQK9-F1
#
_cell.length_a   1.000
_cell.length_b   1.000
_cell.length_c   1.000
_cell.angle_alpha   90.00
_cell.angle_beta   90.00
_cell.angle_gamma   90.00
#
_symmetry.space_group_name_H-M   'P 1'
#
loop_
_entity.id
_entity.type
_entity.pdbx_description
1 polymer ?
#
loop_
_entity_poly.entity_id
_entity_poly.type
_entity_poly.pdbx_seq_one_letter_code
_entity_poly.pdbx_strand_id
1 'polypeptide(L)'
;MNELSQLKYLGYNDSFEESRLELEAGIDCLARVIAEHKGVYEIISLEGESRAMVSGQRMQTASSRDDYPAVGDWVVIKDVPDAAKVIEHILPRQTTLRKKYSGKDEAQLMVANVDMVFIVESMDRDYNINRFER
;
A
#
# COMPACT_ATOMS: atom_id res chain seq x y z
N MET A 1 8.02 -19.87 12.78
CA MET A 1 7.86 -19.42 11.39
C MET A 1 9.01 -18.46 11.11
N ASN A 2 9.75 -18.59 10.01
CA ASN A 2 10.85 -17.65 9.74
C ASN A 2 10.32 -16.35 9.12
N GLU A 3 11.13 -15.28 9.15
CA GLU A 3 10.78 -13.93 8.70
C GLU A 3 10.23 -13.91 7.26
N LEU A 4 10.92 -14.58 6.33
CA LEU A 4 10.49 -14.65 4.94
C LEU A 4 9.11 -15.29 4.77
N SER A 5 8.77 -16.31 5.58
CA SER A 5 7.45 -16.94 5.54
C SER A 5 6.34 -15.99 5.99
N GLN A 6 6.62 -15.13 6.98
CA GLN A 6 5.64 -14.14 7.46
C GLN A 6 5.40 -13.04 6.41
N LEU A 7 6.47 -12.54 5.77
CA LEU A 7 6.34 -11.59 4.66
C LEU A 7 5.57 -12.18 3.48
N LYS A 8 5.84 -13.44 3.11
CA LYS A 8 5.10 -14.15 2.07
C LYS A 8 3.62 -14.31 2.41
N TYR A 9 3.28 -14.58 3.68
CA TYR A 9 1.89 -14.61 4.14
C TYR A 9 1.18 -13.25 3.96
N LEU A 10 1.92 -12.16 4.15
CA LEU A 10 1.47 -10.81 3.86
C LEU A 10 1.52 -10.44 2.37
N GLY A 11 1.81 -11.38 1.46
CA GLY A 11 1.85 -11.15 0.02
C GLY A 11 3.16 -10.53 -0.50
N TYR A 12 4.28 -10.68 0.22
CA TYR A 12 5.61 -10.40 -0.32
C TYR A 12 6.03 -11.50 -1.31
N ASN A 13 6.68 -11.12 -2.40
CA ASN A 13 7.08 -12.03 -3.47
C ASN A 13 8.42 -11.63 -4.08
N ASP A 14 8.93 -12.46 -4.99
CA ASP A 14 10.29 -12.32 -5.52
C ASP A 14 10.47 -11.01 -6.33
N SER A 15 9.42 -10.50 -6.99
CA SER A 15 9.50 -9.22 -7.70
C SER A 15 9.65 -8.03 -6.76
N PHE A 16 9.06 -8.08 -5.56
CA PHE A 16 9.31 -7.06 -4.53
C PHE A 16 10.73 -7.19 -3.95
N GLU A 17 11.26 -8.41 -3.84
CA GLU A 17 12.63 -8.64 -3.39
C GLU A 17 13.65 -8.11 -4.40
N GLU A 18 13.45 -8.37 -5.70
CA GLU A 18 14.26 -7.80 -6.78
C GLU A 18 14.25 -6.27 -6.73
N SER A 19 13.06 -5.67 -6.63
CA SER A 19 12.92 -4.21 -6.52
C SER A 19 13.59 -3.64 -5.26
N ARG A 20 13.61 -4.40 -4.16
CA ARG A 20 14.29 -4.02 -2.92
C ARG A 20 15.80 -4.05 -3.09
N LEU A 21 16.34 -5.08 -3.74
CA LEU A 21 17.78 -5.23 -3.99
C LEU A 21 18.34 -4.17 -4.95
N GLU A 22 17.49 -3.57 -5.79
CA GLU A 22 17.85 -2.43 -6.63
C GLU A 22 17.98 -1.11 -5.85
N LEU A 23 17.43 -1.03 -4.63
CA LEU A 23 17.61 0.13 -3.75
C LEU A 23 19.01 0.12 -3.10
N GLU A 24 19.50 1.30 -2.72
CA GLU A 24 20.82 1.43 -2.07
C GLU A 24 20.92 0.53 -0.82
N ALA A 25 22.12 -0.02 -0.59
CA ALA A 25 22.39 -0.98 0.48
C ALA A 25 22.11 -0.38 1.88
N GLY A 26 21.36 -1.12 2.71
CA GLY A 26 21.02 -0.74 4.10
C GLY A 26 19.53 -0.55 4.37
N ILE A 27 18.67 -0.91 3.42
CA ILE A 27 17.22 -0.81 3.49
C ILE A 27 16.62 -2.21 3.78
N ASP A 28 16.35 -2.48 5.05
CA ASP A 28 15.92 -3.81 5.50
C ASP A 28 14.53 -3.83 6.14
N CYS A 29 14.05 -2.69 6.65
CA CYS A 29 12.74 -2.65 7.31
C CYS A 29 11.62 -2.53 6.25
N LEU A 30 11.06 -3.67 5.88
CA LEU A 30 9.90 -3.76 5.00
C LEU A 30 8.60 -3.72 5.81
N ALA A 31 7.59 -3.07 5.24
CA ALA A 31 6.24 -3.15 5.75
C ALA A 31 5.20 -3.08 4.63
N ARG A 32 4.01 -3.62 4.90
CA ARG A 32 2.84 -3.49 4.03
C ARG A 32 1.89 -2.45 4.60
N VAL A 33 1.40 -1.54 3.76
CA VAL A 33 0.37 -0.56 4.15
C VAL A 33 -0.97 -1.27 4.29
N ILE A 34 -1.58 -1.17 5.46
CA ILE A 34 -2.86 -1.82 5.79
C ILE A 34 -4.02 -0.82 5.91
N ALA A 35 -3.75 0.43 6.25
CA ALA A 35 -4.75 1.50 6.25
C ALA A 35 -4.13 2.88 5.98
N GLU A 36 -4.99 3.81 5.54
CA GLU A 36 -4.63 5.22 5.37
C GLU A 36 -5.63 6.13 6.11
N HIS A 37 -5.09 7.04 6.92
CA HIS A 37 -5.82 8.06 7.65
C HIS A 37 -5.20 9.45 7.44
N LYS A 38 -5.62 10.13 6.37
CA LYS A 38 -5.26 11.55 6.10
C LYS A 38 -3.74 11.81 6.17
N GLY A 39 -2.94 10.98 5.49
CA GLY A 39 -1.47 11.10 5.47
C GLY A 39 -0.73 10.41 6.62
N VAL A 40 -1.46 9.82 7.58
CA VAL A 40 -0.93 8.80 8.50
C VAL A 40 -1.25 7.43 7.93
N TYR A 41 -0.26 6.55 7.90
CA TYR A 41 -0.38 5.20 7.37
C TYR A 41 -0.28 4.20 8.50
N GLU A 42 -1.18 3.23 8.53
CA GLU A 42 -1.01 2.04 9.36
C GLU A 42 -0.30 0.99 8.52
N ILE A 43 0.74 0.40 9.09
CA ILE A 43 1.62 -0.53 8.40
C ILE A 43 1.83 -1.78 9.27
N ILE A 44 2.08 -2.91 8.63
CA ILE A 44 2.47 -4.15 9.29
C ILE A 44 3.85 -4.60 8.80
N SER A 45 4.78 -4.79 9.73
CA SER A 45 6.10 -5.37 9.48
C SER A 45 6.27 -6.66 10.28
N LEU A 46 7.47 -7.25 10.24
CA LEU A 46 7.83 -8.39 11.07
C LEU A 46 7.79 -8.09 12.58
N GLU A 47 7.87 -6.81 12.95
CA GLU A 47 7.77 -6.35 14.34
C GLU A 47 6.31 -6.14 14.79
N GLY A 48 5.35 -6.25 13.85
CA GLY A 48 3.94 -6.04 14.08
C GLY A 48 3.39 -4.75 13.46
N GLU A 49 2.22 -4.33 13.94
CA GLU A 49 1.53 -3.14 13.45
C GLU A 49 2.11 -1.87 14.06
N SER A 50 2.26 -0.83 13.24
CA SER A 50 2.72 0.48 13.67
C SER A 50 2.19 1.59 12.75
N ARG A 51 2.45 2.85 13.13
CA ARG A 51 2.09 4.01 12.33
C ARG A 51 3.31 4.59 11.65
N ALA A 52 3.10 5.04 10.41
CA ALA A 52 4.13 5.69 9.63
C ALA A 52 3.62 6.93 8.90
N MET A 53 4.56 7.81 8.55
CA MET A 53 4.33 9.00 7.73
C MET A 53 5.29 9.02 6.55
N VAL A 54 4.90 9.67 5.46
CA VAL A 54 5.78 9.85 4.30
C VAL A 54 6.89 10.82 4.64
N SER A 55 8.11 10.56 4.16
CA SER A 55 9.24 11.47 4.34
C SER A 55 8.97 12.86 3.77
N GLY A 56 9.52 13.90 4.40
CA GLY A 56 9.39 15.27 3.91
C GLY A 56 9.95 15.46 2.49
N GLN A 57 11.01 14.72 2.14
CA GLN A 57 11.56 14.71 0.78
C GLN A 57 10.52 14.23 -0.24
N ARG A 58 9.81 13.14 0.06
CA ARG A 58 8.79 12.62 -0.84
C ARG A 58 7.57 13.52 -0.94
N MET A 59 7.19 14.21 0.14
CA MET A 59 6.16 15.25 0.08
C MET A 59 6.55 16.41 -0.86
N GLN A 60 7.84 16.73 -0.97
CA GLN A 60 8.35 17.80 -1.84
C GLN A 60 8.48 17.37 -3.30
N THR A 61 8.80 16.10 -3.57
CA THR A 61 9.01 15.59 -4.93
C THR A 61 7.75 14.98 -5.55
N ALA A 62 6.73 14.67 -4.75
CA ALA A 62 5.46 14.15 -5.25
C ALA A 62 4.80 15.14 -6.22
N SER A 63 4.57 14.69 -7.44
CA SER A 63 3.90 15.44 -8.50
C SER A 63 2.40 15.13 -8.56
N SER A 64 1.99 13.99 -8.02
CA SER A 64 0.60 13.54 -8.02
C SER A 64 0.23 12.80 -6.73
N ARG A 65 -1.06 12.50 -6.58
CA ARG A 65 -1.53 11.68 -5.46
C ARG A 65 -1.01 10.23 -5.55
N ASP A 66 -0.72 9.75 -6.75
CA ASP A 66 -0.23 8.39 -6.96
C ASP A 66 1.20 8.20 -6.43
N ASP A 67 1.94 9.29 -6.17
CA ASP A 67 3.28 9.24 -5.59
C ASP A 67 3.28 8.94 -4.08
N TYR A 68 2.10 9.03 -3.45
CA TYR A 68 1.90 8.66 -2.06
C TYR A 68 1.54 7.17 -1.91
N PRO A 69 1.80 6.56 -0.75
CA PRO A 69 1.38 5.19 -0.48
C PRO A 69 -0.13 5.03 -0.54
N ALA A 70 -0.57 3.86 -1.00
CA ALA A 70 -1.94 3.37 -0.96
C ALA A 70 -1.99 2.08 -0.15
N VAL A 71 -3.19 1.68 0.28
CA VAL A 71 -3.39 0.38 0.94
C VAL A 71 -2.90 -0.74 0.04
N GLY A 72 -2.14 -1.68 0.61
CA GLY A 72 -1.53 -2.79 -0.08
C GLY A 72 -0.16 -2.52 -0.70
N ASP A 73 0.33 -1.27 -0.67
CA ASP A 73 1.72 -0.99 -1.06
C ASP A 73 2.71 -1.67 -0.11
N TRP A 74 3.79 -2.21 -0.69
CA TRP A 74 4.99 -2.55 0.06
C TRP A 74 5.89 -1.33 0.13
N VAL A 75 6.37 -1.03 1.33
CA VAL A 75 7.16 0.15 1.62
C VAL A 75 8.41 -0.20 2.40
N VAL A 76 9.42 0.62 2.17
CA VAL A 76 10.62 0.69 2.99
C VAL A 76 10.38 1.74 4.06
N ILE A 77 10.63 1.34 5.30
CA ILE A 77 10.47 2.23 6.45
C ILE A 77 11.78 2.42 7.17
N LYS A 78 11.88 3.56 7.86
CA LYS A 78 12.95 3.86 8.80
C LYS A 78 12.38 4.09 10.18
N ASP A 79 13.00 3.45 11.16
CA ASP A 79 12.67 3.67 12.56
C ASP A 79 13.21 5.03 13.02
N VAL A 80 12.36 5.76 13.73
CA VAL A 80 12.70 7.05 14.34
C VAL A 80 12.41 6.94 15.84
N PRO A 81 13.42 7.16 16.71
CA PRO A 81 13.22 7.14 18.15
C PRO A 81 12.12 8.12 18.58
N ASP A 82 11.20 7.65 19.43
CA ASP A 82 10.10 8.43 20.01
C ASP A 82 9.14 9.10 19.02
N ALA A 83 9.07 8.62 17.78
CA ALA A 83 8.20 9.15 16.72
C ALA A 83 7.56 8.06 15.86
N ALA A 84 6.65 8.48 14.97
CA ALA A 84 6.11 7.60 13.94
C ALA A 84 7.24 7.16 12.98
N LYS A 85 7.15 5.92 12.48
CA LYS A 85 8.09 5.42 11.47
C LYS A 85 7.99 6.25 10.19
N VAL A 86 9.05 6.33 9.41
CA VAL A 86 9.07 7.13 8.17
C VAL A 86 9.08 6.22 6.96
N ILE A 87 8.15 6.41 6.03
CA ILE A 87 8.14 5.75 4.71
C ILE A 87 9.13 6.48 3.80
N GLU A 88 10.21 5.79 3.43
CA GLU A 88 11.25 6.34 2.54
C GLU A 88 10.96 5.97 1.08
N HIS A 89 10.64 4.70 0.82
CA HIS A 89 10.36 4.19 -0.52
C HIS A 89 9.05 3.41 -0.58
N ILE A 90 8.39 3.50 -1.74
CA ILE A 90 7.26 2.65 -2.12
C ILE A 90 7.81 1.74 -3.21
N LEU A 91 7.72 0.42 -3.01
CA LEU A 91 8.15 -0.54 -4.03
C LEU A 91 7.19 -0.47 -5.24
N PRO A 92 7.66 -0.81 -6.45
CA PRO A 92 6.83 -0.79 -7.65
C PRO A 92 5.53 -1.59 -7.48
N ARG A 93 4.41 -0.99 -7.86
CA ARG A 93 3.08 -1.62 -7.79
C ARG A 93 2.94 -2.66 -8.90
N GLN A 94 2.58 -3.89 -8.52
CA GLN A 94 2.33 -4.98 -9.47
C GLN A 94 0.90 -4.94 -9.99
N THR A 95 -0.07 -4.61 -9.13
CA THR A 95 -1.47 -4.42 -9.51
C THR A 95 -2.04 -3.15 -8.89
N THR A 96 -3.05 -2.55 -9.53
CA THR A 96 -3.74 -1.38 -8.98
C THR A 96 -5.24 -1.47 -9.22
N LEU A 97 -6.02 -1.10 -8.21
CA LEU A 97 -7.46 -0.87 -8.34
C LEU A 97 -7.70 0.65 -8.29
N ARG A 98 -8.29 1.18 -9.36
CA ARG A 98 -8.52 2.62 -9.52
C ARG A 98 -9.99 2.92 -9.70
N LYS A 99 -10.45 4.03 -9.10
CA LYS A 99 -11.83 4.50 -9.24
C LYS A 99 -11.86 5.78 -10.06
N LYS A 100 -12.61 5.76 -11.16
CA LYS A 100 -12.91 6.96 -11.95
C LYS A 100 -14.12 7.66 -11.36
N TYR A 101 -13.98 8.96 -11.09
CA TYR A 101 -15.07 9.81 -10.62
C TYR A 101 -15.65 10.61 -11.79
N SER A 102 -16.97 10.80 -11.79
CA SER A 102 -17.62 11.67 -12.77
C SER A 102 -17.07 13.09 -12.64
N GLY A 103 -16.65 13.68 -13.76
CA GLY A 103 -16.07 15.04 -13.80
C GLY A 103 -14.61 15.14 -13.37
N LYS A 104 -13.90 14.01 -13.17
CA LYS A 104 -12.43 14.00 -13.06
C LYS A 104 -11.83 13.28 -14.26
N ASP A 105 -10.77 13.86 -14.80
CA ASP A 105 -10.05 13.29 -15.94
C ASP A 105 -9.27 12.03 -15.54
N GLU A 106 -8.73 12.01 -14.32
CA GLU A 106 -7.89 10.91 -13.81
C GLU A 106 -8.63 10.00 -12.81
N ALA A 107 -8.37 8.70 -12.93
CA ALA A 107 -8.85 7.70 -11.99
C ALA A 107 -7.95 7.67 -10.74
N GLN A 108 -8.57 7.77 -9.57
CA GLN A 108 -7.87 7.77 -8.29
C GLN A 108 -7.45 6.35 -7.92
N LEU A 109 -6.19 6.18 -7.51
CA LEU A 109 -5.73 4.95 -6.90
C LEU A 109 -6.44 4.70 -5.56
N MET A 110 -7.03 3.53 -5.41
CA MET A 110 -7.71 3.11 -4.19
C MET A 110 -6.85 2.12 -3.39
N VAL A 111 -6.35 1.09 -4.07
CA VAL A 111 -5.60 -0.03 -3.48
C VAL A 111 -4.56 -0.55 -4.48
N ALA A 112 -3.44 -1.06 -4.00
CA ALA A 112 -2.38 -1.68 -4.79
C ALA A 112 -2.06 -3.11 -4.32
N ASN A 113 -1.44 -3.90 -5.20
CA ASN A 113 -0.93 -5.26 -4.93
C ASN A 113 -1.98 -6.19 -4.30
N VAL A 114 -3.16 -6.20 -4.90
CA VAL A 114 -4.27 -7.11 -4.58
C VAL A 114 -4.54 -7.99 -5.79
N ASP A 115 -4.60 -9.29 -5.54
CA ASP A 115 -4.82 -10.31 -6.59
C ASP A 115 -6.27 -10.84 -6.60
N MET A 116 -7.02 -10.57 -5.53
CA MET A 116 -8.39 -11.05 -5.36
C MET A 116 -9.28 -9.96 -4.76
N VAL A 117 -10.44 -9.75 -5.38
CA VAL A 117 -11.47 -8.84 -4.89
C VAL A 117 -12.75 -9.63 -4.71
N PHE A 118 -13.39 -9.47 -3.55
CA PHE A 118 -14.70 -10.03 -3.28
C PHE A 118 -15.77 -8.96 -3.52
N ILE A 119 -16.69 -9.23 -4.45
CA ILE A 119 -17.89 -8.42 -4.62
C ILE A 119 -18.99 -9.06 -3.77
N VAL A 120 -19.45 -8.32 -2.77
CA VAL A 120 -20.44 -8.80 -1.80
C VAL A 120 -21.65 -7.86 -1.82
N GLU A 121 -22.83 -8.42 -2.05
CA GLU A 121 -24.11 -7.70 -2.02
C GLU A 121 -25.10 -8.49 -1.16
N SER A 122 -25.89 -7.80 -0.34
CA SER A 122 -26.96 -8.46 0.40
C SER A 122 -28.16 -8.73 -0.52
N MET A 123 -28.91 -9.80 -0.22
CA MET A 123 -30.15 -10.13 -0.96
C MET A 123 -31.36 -9.31 -0.49
N ASP A 124 -31.13 -8.18 0.20
CA ASP A 124 -32.20 -7.33 0.70
C ASP A 124 -32.85 -6.52 -0.43
N ARG A 125 -33.77 -5.62 -0.07
CA ARG A 125 -34.63 -4.89 -1.03
C ARG A 125 -33.91 -3.96 -2.02
N ASP A 126 -32.59 -3.77 -1.94
CA ASP A 126 -31.78 -2.95 -2.86
C ASP A 126 -30.87 -3.78 -3.77
N TYR A 127 -31.16 -5.08 -3.94
CA TYR A 127 -30.45 -5.95 -4.89
C TYR A 127 -30.52 -5.39 -6.32
N ASN A 128 -29.37 -5.15 -6.93
CA ASN A 128 -29.27 -4.59 -8.27
C ASN A 128 -28.17 -5.26 -9.10
N ILE A 129 -28.58 -6.10 -10.05
CA ILE A 129 -27.65 -6.84 -10.93
C ILE A 129 -26.71 -5.93 -11.72
N ASN A 130 -27.16 -4.72 -12.09
CA ASN A 130 -26.32 -3.75 -12.81
C ASN A 130 -25.15 -3.24 -11.96
N ARG A 131 -25.16 -3.46 -10.63
CA ARG A 131 -24.06 -3.13 -9.72
C ARG A 131 -22.92 -4.13 -9.82
N PHE A 132 -23.20 -5.39 -10.17
CA PHE A 132 -22.19 -6.43 -10.39
C PHE A 132 -21.49 -6.31 -11.75
N GLU A 133 -22.18 -5.74 -12.74
CA GLU A 133 -21.65 -5.59 -14.10
C GLU A 133 -20.75 -4.34 -14.28
N ARG A 134 -20.59 -3.52 -13.24
CA ARG A 134 -19.84 -2.26 -13.26
C ARG A 134 -18.59 -2.30 -12.39
#